data_AF-A0A158KLR8-F1
#
_entry.id   AF-A0A158KLR8-F1
#
_cell.length_a   1.000
_cell.length_b   1.000
_cell.length_c   1.000
_cell.angle_alpha   90.00
_cell.angle_beta   90.00
_cell.angle_gamma   90.00
#
_symmetry.space_group_name_H-M   'P 1'
#
loop_
_entity.id
_entity.type
_entity.pdbx_description
1 polymer ?
#
loop_
_entity_poly.entity_id
_entity_poly.type
_entity_poly.pdbx_seq_one_letter_code
_entity_poly.pdbx_strand_id
1 'polypeptide(L)'
;MTIDGNHATPGRMNLRQRLDWLFVTICVARYPIHTGAGELAVAYIAATGMPYTTHRGLLRSRHLTKDLAELHERGLVKREIVVLRQGGRIAVVNKYALTAKGRDQAKVIIARTICVELIPAAEDVYT
;
A
#
# COMPACT_ATOMS: atom_id res chain seq x y z
N MET A 1 28.56 -10.44 23.14
CA MET A 1 28.48 -9.91 21.76
C MET A 1 27.01 -9.75 21.46
N THR A 2 26.47 -8.58 21.79
CA THR A 2 25.04 -8.30 21.67
C THR A 2 24.80 -7.95 20.21
N ILE A 3 24.14 -8.83 19.47
CA ILE A 3 23.61 -8.48 18.16
C ILE A 3 22.54 -7.44 18.47
N ASP A 4 22.83 -6.17 18.20
CA ASP A 4 21.84 -5.09 18.17
C ASP A 4 20.87 -5.43 17.04
N GLY A 5 19.89 -6.26 17.39
CA GLY A 5 18.67 -6.44 16.65
C GLY A 5 17.93 -5.13 16.70
N ASN A 6 18.31 -4.20 15.81
CA ASN A 6 17.48 -3.12 15.36
C ASN A 6 16.31 -3.71 14.53
N HIS A 7 15.58 -4.66 15.13
CA HIS A 7 14.21 -4.93 14.77
C HIS A 7 13.47 -3.69 15.18
N ALA A 8 13.39 -2.73 14.25
CA ALA A 8 12.40 -1.68 14.28
C ALA A 8 11.08 -2.34 14.69
N THR A 9 10.67 -2.16 15.94
CA THR A 9 9.26 -2.28 16.27
C THR A 9 8.62 -1.26 15.33
N PRO A 10 7.83 -1.65 14.31
CA PRO A 10 7.56 -0.76 13.18
C PRO A 10 6.84 0.48 13.67
N GLY A 11 7.60 1.54 13.91
CA GLY A 11 7.12 2.80 14.42
C GLY A 11 6.32 3.43 13.31
N ARG A 12 4.99 3.24 13.37
CA ARG A 12 3.92 3.89 12.59
C ARG A 12 4.45 4.75 11.43
N MET A 13 4.47 4.16 10.23
CA MET A 13 4.79 4.90 9.00
C MET A 13 4.05 6.26 8.96
N ASN A 14 4.78 7.33 8.64
CA ASN A 14 4.19 8.64 8.45
C ASN A 14 3.28 8.66 7.21
N LEU A 15 2.47 9.72 7.03
CA LEU A 15 1.50 9.77 5.93
C LEU A 15 2.17 9.51 4.57
N ARG A 16 3.30 10.17 4.29
CA ARG A 16 4.01 10.01 3.02
C ARG A 16 4.43 8.55 2.79
N GLN A 17 5.05 7.92 3.78
CA GLN A 17 5.48 6.52 3.70
C GLN A 17 4.31 5.56 3.45
N ARG A 18 3.15 5.79 4.08
CA ARG A 18 1.95 4.97 3.87
C ARG A 18 1.37 5.16 2.48
N LEU A 19 1.31 6.40 2.00
CA LEU A 19 0.85 6.70 0.64
C LEU A 19 1.79 6.04 -0.38
N ASP A 20 3.10 6.16 -0.21
CA ASP A 20 4.10 5.54 -1.09
C ASP A 20 3.96 4.01 -1.09
N TRP A 21 3.85 3.38 0.08
CA TRP A 21 3.65 1.93 0.20
C TRP A 21 2.36 1.47 -0.50
N LEU A 22 1.25 2.15 -0.23
CA LEU A 22 -0.06 1.81 -0.79
C LEU A 22 -0.07 2.00 -2.32
N PHE A 23 0.57 3.06 -2.78
CA PHE A 23 0.67 3.40 -4.18
C PHE A 23 1.53 2.40 -4.96
N VAL A 24 2.68 2.00 -4.41
CA VAL A 24 3.52 0.91 -4.97
C VAL A 24 2.76 -0.41 -4.94
N THR A 25 2.04 -0.72 -3.86
CA THR A 25 1.25 -1.95 -3.75
C THR A 25 0.20 -2.06 -4.86
N ILE A 26 -0.54 -0.97 -5.14
CA ILE A 26 -1.50 -0.94 -6.27
C ILE A 26 -0.78 -1.08 -7.62
N CYS A 27 0.45 -0.55 -7.75
CA CYS A 27 1.24 -0.68 -8.97
C CYS A 27 1.72 -2.11 -9.23
N VAL A 28 2.30 -2.76 -8.21
CA VAL A 28 2.92 -4.08 -8.32
C VAL A 28 1.87 -5.19 -8.39
N ALA A 29 0.74 -5.04 -7.70
CA ALA A 29 -0.33 -6.02 -7.72
C ALA A 29 -0.92 -6.26 -9.13
N ARG A 30 -0.59 -5.41 -10.14
CA ARG A 30 -1.05 -5.46 -11.56
C ARG A 30 -2.56 -5.47 -11.78
N TYR A 31 -3.34 -5.61 -10.71
CA TYR A 31 -4.79 -5.69 -10.70
C TYR A 31 -5.38 -4.64 -9.76
N PRO A 32 -6.60 -4.15 -10.07
CA PRO A 32 -7.29 -3.18 -9.25
C PRO A 32 -7.58 -3.74 -7.86
N ILE A 33 -7.31 -2.96 -6.81
CA ILE A 33 -7.51 -3.42 -5.43
C ILE A 33 -8.93 -3.07 -4.97
N HIS A 34 -9.61 -4.04 -4.40
CA HIS A 34 -10.94 -3.89 -3.83
C HIS A 34 -10.85 -3.64 -2.33
N THR A 35 -11.50 -2.60 -1.81
CA THR A 35 -11.57 -2.37 -0.34
C THR A 35 -12.42 -3.41 0.39
N GLY A 36 -13.15 -4.25 -0.37
CA GLY A 36 -13.85 -5.41 0.17
C GLY A 36 -12.97 -6.65 0.32
N ALA A 37 -11.77 -6.68 -0.29
CA ALA A 37 -10.82 -7.75 -0.10
C ALA A 37 -10.11 -7.53 1.23
N GLY A 38 -10.44 -8.32 2.25
CA GLY A 38 -9.78 -8.29 3.55
C GLY A 38 -8.25 -8.40 3.45
N GLU A 39 -7.75 -9.00 2.37
CA GLU A 39 -6.33 -9.15 2.05
C GLU A 39 -5.57 -7.82 1.97
N LEU A 40 -6.13 -6.76 1.37
CA LEU A 40 -5.45 -5.46 1.34
C LEU A 40 -5.39 -4.85 2.74
N ALA A 41 -6.46 -4.97 3.53
CA ALA A 41 -6.49 -4.48 4.89
C ALA A 41 -5.46 -5.22 5.76
N VAL A 42 -5.37 -6.55 5.63
CA VAL A 42 -4.37 -7.39 6.31
C VAL A 42 -2.95 -6.95 5.95
N ALA A 43 -2.63 -6.88 4.65
CA ALA A 43 -1.31 -6.50 4.18
C ALA A 43 -0.92 -5.09 4.63
N TYR A 44 -1.86 -4.14 4.56
CA TYR A 44 -1.64 -2.78 5.02
C TYR A 44 -1.39 -2.69 6.53
N ILE A 45 -2.17 -3.41 7.35
CA ILE A 45 -1.98 -3.45 8.80
C ILE A 45 -0.61 -4.04 9.15
N ALA A 46 -0.27 -5.18 8.53
CA ALA A 46 1.01 -5.85 8.76
C ALA A 46 2.20 -4.96 8.37
N ALA A 47 2.12 -4.26 7.23
CA ALA A 47 3.20 -3.42 6.74
C ALA A 47 3.36 -2.10 7.52
N THR A 48 2.26 -1.51 8.00
CA THR A 48 2.27 -0.17 8.60
C THR A 48 2.25 -0.17 10.13
N GLY A 49 1.89 -1.29 10.77
CA GLY A 49 1.70 -1.39 12.22
C GLY A 49 0.54 -0.53 12.74
N MET A 50 -0.37 -0.08 11.87
CA MET A 50 -1.45 0.83 12.25
C MET A 50 -2.60 0.13 12.99
N PRO A 51 -3.27 0.83 13.93
CA PRO A 51 -4.43 0.28 14.62
C PRO A 51 -5.54 -0.15 13.66
N TYR A 52 -6.24 -1.21 14.03
CA TYR A 52 -7.35 -1.77 13.28
C TYR A 52 -8.48 -2.20 14.22
N THR A 53 -9.65 -2.42 13.63
CA THR A 53 -10.78 -3.03 14.31
C THR A 53 -11.28 -4.22 13.51
N THR A 54 -11.94 -5.15 14.19
CA THR A 54 -12.59 -6.30 13.55
C THR A 54 -14.09 -6.04 13.54
N HIS A 55 -14.73 -6.15 12.37
CA HIS A 55 -16.17 -6.01 12.22
C HIS A 55 -16.73 -7.19 11.43
N ARG A 56 -17.59 -8.00 12.04
CA ARG A 56 -18.15 -9.24 11.45
C ARG A 56 -17.05 -10.19 10.93
N GLY A 57 -15.97 -10.36 11.69
CA GLY A 57 -14.83 -11.21 11.32
C GLY A 57 -13.87 -10.61 10.29
N LEU A 58 -14.13 -9.40 9.78
CA LEU A 58 -13.30 -8.72 8.80
C LEU A 58 -12.45 -7.62 9.45
N LEU A 59 -11.16 -7.58 9.09
CA LEU A 59 -10.24 -6.53 9.51
C LEU A 59 -10.55 -5.21 8.79
N ARG A 60 -10.56 -4.12 9.56
CA ARG A 60 -10.79 -2.76 9.06
C ARG A 60 -9.75 -1.81 9.62
N SER A 61 -9.03 -1.12 8.74
CA SER A 61 -8.17 0.01 9.10
C SER A 61 -8.81 1.32 8.64
N ARG A 62 -9.13 2.22 9.59
CA ARG A 62 -9.63 3.58 9.26
C ARG A 62 -8.59 4.37 8.47
N HIS A 63 -7.30 4.10 8.70
CA HIS A 63 -6.20 4.76 8.00
C HIS A 63 -6.14 4.35 6.54
N LEU A 64 -6.31 3.06 6.22
CA LEU A 64 -6.33 2.58 4.83
C LEU A 64 -7.38 3.32 3.99
N THR A 65 -8.60 3.48 4.50
CA THR A 65 -9.66 4.20 3.77
C THR A 65 -9.32 5.67 3.55
N LYS A 66 -8.74 6.34 4.54
CA LYS A 66 -8.33 7.76 4.42
C LYS A 66 -7.18 7.92 3.43
N ASP A 67 -6.18 7.06 3.49
CA ASP A 67 -5.00 7.12 2.64
C ASP A 67 -5.35 6.79 1.18
N LEU A 68 -6.31 5.89 0.93
CA LEU A 68 -6.88 5.65 -0.41
C LEU A 68 -7.65 6.88 -0.95
N ALA A 69 -8.39 7.58 -0.09
CA ALA A 69 -9.10 8.81 -0.48
C ALA A 69 -8.09 9.93 -0.83
N GLU A 70 -7.02 10.07 -0.05
CA GLU A 70 -5.95 11.03 -0.30
C GLU A 70 -5.26 10.76 -1.66
N LEU A 71 -4.92 9.51 -1.98
CA LEU A 71 -4.38 9.17 -3.31
C LEU A 71 -5.37 9.49 -4.44
N HIS A 72 -6.67 9.36 -4.18
CA HIS A 72 -7.72 9.67 -5.15
C HIS A 72 -7.83 11.18 -5.40
N GLU A 73 -7.85 11.98 -4.33
CA GLU A 73 -7.87 13.45 -4.40
C GLU A 73 -6.65 14.02 -5.11
N ARG A 74 -5.48 13.36 -4.99
CA ARG A 74 -4.26 13.70 -5.73
C ARG A 74 -4.28 13.31 -7.22
N GLY A 75 -5.33 12.63 -7.68
CA GLY A 75 -5.50 12.15 -9.05
C GLY A 75 -4.57 10.98 -9.41
N LEU A 76 -4.03 10.27 -8.42
CA LEU A 76 -3.08 9.17 -8.60
C LEU A 76 -3.78 7.82 -8.72
N VAL A 77 -4.94 7.68 -8.09
CA VAL A 77 -5.82 6.53 -8.25
C VAL A 77 -7.22 6.97 -8.68
N LYS A 78 -7.83 6.20 -9.57
CA LYS A 78 -9.26 6.27 -9.86
C LYS A 78 -10.01 5.38 -8.87
N ARG A 79 -11.13 5.88 -8.36
CA ARG A 79 -12.08 5.12 -7.55
C ARG A 79 -13.29 4.76 -8.41
N GLU A 80 -13.63 3.48 -8.44
CA GLU A 80 -14.81 2.94 -9.11
C GLU A 80 -15.67 2.22 -8.08
N ILE A 81 -16.99 2.46 -8.09
CA ILE A 81 -17.93 1.70 -7.25
C ILE A 81 -18.31 0.46 -8.06
N VAL A 82 -18.06 -0.72 -7.49
CA VAL A 82 -18.39 -1.99 -8.13
C VAL A 82 -19.40 -2.72 -7.29
N VAL A 83 -20.44 -3.22 -7.95
CA VAL A 83 -21.47 -4.05 -7.35
C VAL A 83 -21.17 -5.50 -7.68
N LEU A 84 -20.79 -6.28 -6.67
CA LEU A 84 -20.60 -7.72 -6.79
C LEU A 84 -21.92 -8.42 -6.48
N ARG A 85 -22.37 -9.28 -7.39
CA ARG A 85 -23.53 -10.16 -7.18
C ARG A 85 -23.02 -11.60 -7.08
N GLN A 86 -23.25 -12.24 -5.95
CA GLN A 86 -22.89 -13.65 -5.76
C GLN A 86 -24.01 -14.37 -5.00
N GLY A 87 -24.66 -15.35 -5.65
CA GLY A 87 -25.69 -16.19 -5.04
C GLY A 87 -26.85 -15.43 -4.38
N GLY A 88 -27.37 -14.38 -5.03
CA GLY A 88 -28.48 -13.56 -4.50
C GLY A 88 -28.05 -12.49 -3.47
N ARG A 89 -26.78 -12.44 -3.06
CA ARG A 89 -26.23 -11.39 -2.20
C ARG A 89 -25.60 -10.29 -3.05
N ILE A 90 -25.85 -9.04 -2.67
CA ILE A 90 -25.27 -7.85 -3.28
C ILE A 90 -24.23 -7.28 -2.31
N ALA A 91 -22.99 -7.14 -2.77
CA ALA A 91 -21.94 -6.43 -2.07
C ALA A 91 -21.50 -5.21 -2.89
N VAL A 92 -21.55 -4.03 -2.29
CA VAL A 92 -21.03 -2.80 -2.90
C VAL A 92 -19.61 -2.58 -2.38
N VAL A 93 -18.63 -2.57 -3.29
CA VAL A 93 -17.21 -2.40 -2.95
C VAL A 93 -16.61 -1.24 -3.72
N ASN A 94 -15.63 -0.55 -3.12
CA ASN A 94 -14.82 0.42 -3.84
C ASN A 94 -13.62 -0.30 -4.45
N LYS A 95 -13.36 -0.02 -5.71
CA LYS A 95 -12.24 -0.52 -6.50
C LYS A 95 -11.32 0.65 -6.80
N TYR A 96 -10.03 0.48 -6.52
CA TYR A 96 -9.01 1.49 -6.77
C TYR A 96 -8.02 0.98 -7.81
N ALA A 97 -7.72 1.82 -8.79
CA ALA A 97 -6.75 1.52 -9.83
C ALA A 97 -5.89 2.75 -10.13
N LEU A 98 -4.64 2.55 -10.53
CA LEU A 98 -3.78 3.68 -10.90
C LEU A 98 -4.29 4.40 -12.15
N THR A 99 -4.20 5.73 -12.11
CA THR A 99 -4.30 6.57 -13.32
C THR A 99 -3.01 6.46 -14.15
N ALA A 100 -2.98 7.05 -15.35
CA ALA A 100 -1.73 7.13 -16.13
C ALA A 100 -0.63 7.86 -15.34
N LYS A 101 -0.96 9.06 -14.82
CA LYS A 101 -0.13 9.83 -13.90
C LYS A 101 0.31 9.00 -12.68
N GLY A 102 -0.62 8.22 -12.12
CA GLY A 102 -0.35 7.30 -11.02
C GLY A 102 0.75 6.28 -11.36
N ARG A 103 0.63 5.61 -12.50
CA ARG A 103 1.62 4.62 -12.94
C ARG A 103 3.01 5.22 -13.15
N ASP A 104 3.08 6.42 -13.73
CA ASP A 104 4.38 7.06 -13.99
C ASP A 104 5.07 7.47 -12.69
N GLN A 105 4.33 8.03 -11.72
CA GLN A 105 4.90 8.34 -10.41
C GLN A 105 5.30 7.07 -9.64
N ALA A 106 4.53 5.99 -9.73
CA ALA A 106 4.87 4.74 -9.06
C ALA A 106 6.20 4.17 -9.59
N LYS A 107 6.43 4.23 -10.91
CA LYS A 107 7.72 3.84 -11.51
C LYS A 107 8.89 4.67 -10.98
N VAL A 108 8.72 5.97 -10.79
CA VAL A 108 9.76 6.85 -10.22
C VAL A 108 10.07 6.47 -8.78
N ILE A 109 9.05 6.19 -7.97
CA ILE A 109 9.23 5.76 -6.57
C ILE A 109 9.95 4.41 -6.53
N ILE A 110 9.51 3.42 -7.31
CA ILE A 110 10.13 2.09 -7.40
C ILE A 110 11.59 2.21 -7.85
N ALA A 111 11.87 2.99 -8.90
CA ALA A 111 13.23 3.20 -9.38
C ALA A 111 14.13 3.84 -8.32
N ARG A 112 13.62 4.81 -7.55
CA ARG A 112 14.36 5.40 -6.42
C ARG A 112 14.64 4.39 -5.31
N THR A 113 13.67 3.56 -4.95
CA THR A 113 13.85 2.52 -3.93
C THR A 113 14.92 1.50 -4.36
N ILE A 114 14.88 1.04 -5.62
CA ILE A 114 15.86 0.09 -6.17
C ILE A 114 17.26 0.72 -6.30
N CYS A 115 17.36 1.98 -6.75
CA CYS A 115 18.65 2.66 -6.87
C CYS A 115 19.30 2.93 -5.51
N VAL A 116 18.54 3.14 -4.44
CA VAL A 116 19.10 3.29 -3.09
C VAL A 116 19.63 1.95 -2.55
N GLU A 117 19.04 0.82 -2.93
CA GLU A 117 19.52 -0.52 -2.53
C GLU A 117 20.72 -1.02 -3.36
N LEU A 118 20.99 -0.45 -4.54
CA LEU A 118 22.07 -0.89 -5.44
C LEU A 118 23.35 -0.06 -5.40
N ILE A 119 23.40 1.04 -4.63
CA ILE A 119 24.58 1.93 -4.58
C ILE A 119 25.57 1.66 -3.43
N PRO A 120 25.30 0.95 -2.31
CA PRO A 120 26.34 0.78 -1.28
C PRO A 120 27.33 -0.37 -1.56
N ALA A 121 27.30 -1.02 -2.73
CA ALA A 121 28.18 -2.15 -3.04
C ALA A 121 29.25 -1.86 -4.12
N ALA A 122 29.29 -0.64 -4.68
CA ALA A 122 30.19 -0.31 -5.78
C ALA A 122 31.42 0.53 -5.39
N GLU A 123 31.51 1.00 -4.14
CA GLU A 123 32.62 1.87 -3.71
C GLU A 123 33.78 1.16 -2.98
N ASP A 124 33.72 -0.16 -2.78
CA ASP A 124 34.75 -0.92 -2.02
C ASP A 124 35.60 -1.90 -2.87
N VAL A 125 35.69 -1.69 -4.20
CA VAL A 125 36.49 -2.57 -5.09
C VAL A 125 37.71 -1.87 -5.71
N TYR A 126 38.00 -0.62 -5.32
CA TYR A 126 39.17 0.13 -5.80
C TYR A 126 39.98 0.82 -4.69
N THR A 127 40.35 0.06 -3.65
CA THR A 127 41.50 0.40 -2.79
C THR A 127 42.45 -0.76 -2.69
#